data_AF-A0A3D4HAC9-F1
#
_entry.id   AF-A0A3D4HAC9-F1
#
_cell.length_a   1.000
_cell.length_b   1.000
_cell.length_c   1.000
_cell.angle_alpha   90.00
_cell.angle_beta   90.00
_cell.angle_gamma   90.00
#
_symmetry.space_group_name_H-M   'P 1'
#
loop_
_entity.id
_entity.type
_entity.pdbx_description
1 polymer ?
#
loop_
_entity_poly.entity_id
_entity_poly.type
_entity_poly.pdbx_seq_one_letter_code
_entity_poly.pdbx_strand_id
1 'polypeptide(L)'
;MNTKRVKQTILGVGIAAFGIIAAGCSQSDTDNRLTAGTPEKLNAFILAENPGEAITVSEARESAKPGDAIVVSGRIGAAHKPFGEGFATLVLGDESLQYCNEIPGDACETPWDACCEDRPKITANRASVQLLADGLPIADSLKGAGGLTELDQIVVAGVVDPSSTSDNLIINASGIYRESN
;
A
#
# COMPACT_ATOMS: atom_id res chain seq x y z
N MET A 1 -30.61 44.61 -60.78
CA MET A 1 -29.43 44.05 -61.47
C MET A 1 -29.31 42.59 -61.02
N ASN A 2 -30.01 41.67 -61.69
CA ASN A 2 -29.49 40.81 -62.76
C ASN A 2 -28.38 39.86 -62.25
N THR A 3 -28.73 38.62 -61.88
CA THR A 3 -28.71 37.39 -62.74
C THR A 3 -27.29 36.74 -62.71
N LYS A 4 -27.03 35.42 -62.69
CA LYS A 4 -27.73 34.23 -63.19
C LYS A 4 -27.30 32.98 -62.38
N ARG A 5 -28.20 31.99 -62.35
CA ARG A 5 -27.88 30.55 -62.24
C ARG A 5 -26.94 30.11 -63.38
N VAL A 6 -26.03 29.18 -63.10
CA VAL A 6 -25.50 28.24 -64.10
C VAL A 6 -25.57 26.84 -63.53
N LYS A 7 -26.37 25.99 -64.17
CA LYS A 7 -26.33 24.52 -64.07
C LYS A 7 -25.18 24.05 -64.98
N GLN A 8 -24.37 23.10 -64.53
CA GLN A 8 -23.69 22.19 -65.47
C GLN A 8 -23.37 20.84 -64.82
N THR A 9 -23.96 19.82 -65.44
CA THR A 9 -23.86 18.38 -65.17
C THR A 9 -22.57 17.84 -65.80
N ILE A 10 -21.74 17.10 -65.07
CA ILE A 10 -20.81 16.13 -65.67
C ILE A 10 -20.78 14.85 -64.82
N LEU A 11 -21.14 13.76 -65.51
CA LEU A 11 -21.04 12.36 -65.13
C LEU A 11 -19.57 11.92 -65.20
N GLY A 12 -19.05 11.22 -64.19
CA GLY A 12 -17.68 10.69 -64.22
C GLY A 12 -17.41 9.71 -63.09
N VAL A 13 -17.56 8.42 -63.39
CA VAL A 13 -17.17 7.28 -62.55
C VAL A 13 -15.66 7.30 -62.32
N GLY A 14 -15.24 7.24 -61.05
CA GLY A 14 -13.83 7.10 -60.66
C GLY A 14 -13.67 6.09 -59.53
N ILE A 15 -13.28 4.87 -59.87
CA ILE A 15 -12.73 3.86 -58.95
C ILE A 15 -11.28 4.24 -58.69
N ALA A 16 -10.86 4.44 -57.43
CA ALA A 16 -9.49 4.18 -57.00
C ALA A 16 -9.33 4.21 -55.46
N ALA A 17 -8.99 3.04 -54.92
CA ALA A 17 -8.08 2.78 -53.80
C ALA A 17 -8.32 3.50 -52.46
N PHE A 18 -8.96 2.74 -51.56
CA PHE A 18 -8.90 2.91 -50.11
C PHE A 18 -7.46 2.66 -49.63
N GLY A 19 -6.73 3.73 -49.32
CA GLY A 19 -5.43 3.69 -48.65
C GLY A 19 -5.54 4.31 -47.27
N ILE A 20 -5.98 3.52 -46.28
CA ILE A 20 -5.89 3.91 -44.86
C ILE A 20 -4.41 3.77 -44.48
N ILE A 21 -3.71 4.89 -44.43
CA ILE A 21 -2.41 4.97 -43.76
C ILE A 21 -2.71 4.93 -42.27
N ALA A 22 -2.61 3.75 -41.67
CA ALA A 22 -2.55 3.60 -40.23
C ALA A 22 -1.21 4.20 -39.76
N ALA A 23 -1.21 5.49 -39.44
CA ALA A 23 -0.22 6.06 -38.55
C ALA A 23 -0.45 5.45 -37.16
N GLY A 24 0.19 4.32 -36.90
CA GLY A 24 0.26 3.74 -35.57
C GLY A 24 1.00 4.72 -34.66
N CYS A 25 0.24 5.41 -33.81
CA CYS A 25 0.78 6.15 -32.68
C CYS A 25 1.62 5.18 -31.85
N SER A 26 2.91 5.46 -31.73
CA SER A 26 3.76 4.90 -30.67
C SER A 26 3.28 5.50 -29.35
N GLN A 27 2.32 4.84 -28.71
CA GLN A 27 2.00 5.10 -27.31
C GLN A 27 3.22 4.61 -26.52
N SER A 28 4.01 5.54 -25.97
CA SER A 28 5.00 5.19 -24.97
C SER A 28 4.24 4.72 -23.74
N ASP A 29 4.14 3.40 -23.56
CA ASP A 29 3.68 2.81 -22.32
C ASP A 29 4.69 3.18 -21.23
N THR A 30 4.34 4.16 -20.40
CA THR A 30 4.94 4.28 -19.08
C THR A 30 4.52 3.00 -18.36
N ASP A 31 5.41 2.01 -18.34
CA ASP A 31 5.20 0.67 -17.79
C ASP A 31 4.94 0.79 -16.28
N ASN A 32 3.67 0.99 -15.90
CA ASN A 32 3.19 1.00 -14.52
C ASN A 32 3.08 -0.44 -14.00
N ARG A 33 4.16 -1.20 -14.16
CA ARG A 33 4.22 -2.61 -13.81
C ARG A 33 4.68 -2.73 -12.37
N LEU A 34 3.91 -3.46 -11.57
CA LEU A 34 4.28 -3.75 -10.20
C LEU A 34 5.63 -4.45 -10.17
N THR A 35 6.52 -3.95 -9.32
CA THR A 35 7.80 -4.60 -9.07
C THR A 35 7.57 -5.89 -8.32
N ALA A 36 7.91 -7.02 -8.96
CA ALA A 36 7.86 -8.33 -8.33
C ALA A 36 8.80 -8.37 -7.10
N GLY A 37 8.28 -8.88 -5.99
CA GLY A 37 9.07 -9.11 -4.80
C GLY A 37 9.98 -10.33 -4.93
N THR A 38 11.03 -10.33 -4.12
CA THR A 38 11.86 -11.49 -3.81
C THR A 38 12.21 -11.41 -2.32
N PRO A 39 12.58 -12.52 -1.66
CA PRO A 39 13.03 -12.47 -0.27
C PRO A 39 14.16 -11.46 -0.04
N GLU A 40 15.11 -11.37 -0.98
CA GLU A 40 16.20 -10.39 -0.91
C GLU A 40 15.70 -8.94 -0.93
N LYS A 41 14.78 -8.61 -1.84
CA LYS A 41 14.21 -7.26 -1.94
C LYS A 41 13.41 -6.88 -0.70
N LEU A 42 12.60 -7.79 -0.17
CA LEU A 42 11.82 -7.53 1.04
C LEU A 42 12.74 -7.41 2.25
N ASN A 43 13.73 -8.29 2.37
CA ASN A 43 14.71 -8.26 3.45
C ASN A 43 15.59 -7.01 3.45
N ALA A 44 15.75 -6.33 2.31
CA ALA A 44 16.47 -5.06 2.24
C ALA A 44 15.81 -3.94 3.06
N PHE A 45 14.53 -4.06 3.38
CA PHE A 45 13.82 -3.14 4.28
C PHE A 45 13.90 -3.57 5.75
N ILE A 46 14.45 -4.75 6.06
CA ILE A 46 14.57 -5.22 7.43
C ILE A 46 15.87 -4.66 8.03
N LEU A 47 15.72 -3.82 9.03
CA LEU A 47 16.81 -3.14 9.70
C LEU A 47 17.45 -4.05 10.75
N ALA A 48 18.77 -3.99 10.85
CA ALA A 48 19.53 -4.68 11.89
C ALA A 48 19.50 -3.95 13.25
N GLU A 49 19.22 -2.64 13.24
CA GLU A 49 19.21 -1.77 14.41
C GLU A 49 17.91 -0.94 14.45
N ASN A 50 17.51 -0.53 15.65
CA ASN A 50 16.33 0.31 15.84
C ASN A 50 16.52 1.67 15.13
N PRO A 51 15.57 2.11 14.27
CA PRO A 51 15.70 3.32 13.48
C PRO A 51 15.53 4.64 14.26
N GLY A 52 15.13 4.61 15.54
CA GLY A 52 15.02 5.81 16.37
C GLY A 52 13.92 5.74 17.43
N GLU A 53 13.71 6.86 18.11
CA GLU A 53 12.61 7.02 19.06
C GLU A 53 11.27 6.95 18.31
N ALA A 54 10.40 6.03 18.75
CA ALA A 54 9.15 5.72 18.10
C ALA A 54 7.97 6.24 18.93
N ILE A 55 6.96 6.78 18.26
CA ILE A 55 5.64 7.00 18.86
C ILE A 55 4.76 5.78 18.67
N THR A 56 3.70 5.68 19.45
CA THR A 56 2.70 4.60 19.30
C THR A 56 1.83 4.81 18.05
N VAL A 57 1.11 3.76 17.65
CA VAL A 57 0.20 3.84 16.50
C VAL A 57 -0.95 4.82 16.77
N SER A 58 -1.46 4.85 18.00
CA SER A 58 -2.51 5.75 18.45
C SER A 58 -2.06 7.22 18.42
N GLU A 59 -0.87 7.54 18.93
CA GLU A 59 -0.27 8.88 18.82
C GLU A 59 -0.06 9.30 17.36
N ALA A 60 0.38 8.37 16.50
CA ALA A 60 0.52 8.62 15.08
C ALA A 60 -0.84 8.90 14.41
N ARG A 61 -1.90 8.17 14.77
CA ARG A 61 -3.27 8.40 14.27
C ARG A 61 -3.83 9.76 14.65
N GLU A 62 -3.44 10.31 15.81
CA GLU A 62 -3.92 11.60 16.29
C GLU A 62 -3.17 12.78 15.66
N SER A 63 -1.88 12.62 15.37
CA SER A 63 -0.98 13.75 15.09
C SER A 63 -0.36 13.77 13.70
N ALA A 64 -0.19 12.61 13.06
CA ALA A 64 0.57 12.49 11.82
C ALA A 64 -0.23 12.99 10.61
N LYS A 65 0.47 13.63 9.66
CA LYS A 65 -0.12 14.20 8.45
C LYS A 65 0.57 13.62 7.22
N PRO A 66 -0.14 13.57 6.07
CA PRO A 66 0.47 13.18 4.81
C PRO A 66 1.79 13.94 4.52
N GLY A 67 2.84 13.18 4.22
CA GLY A 67 4.19 13.71 3.96
C GLY A 67 5.11 13.80 5.19
N ASP A 68 4.59 13.58 6.41
CA ASP A 68 5.44 13.57 7.61
C ASP A 68 6.39 12.37 7.60
N ALA A 69 7.65 12.61 7.95
CA ALA A 69 8.58 11.54 8.31
C ALA A 69 8.24 11.06 9.73
N ILE A 70 8.19 9.74 9.92
CA ILE A 70 7.68 9.15 11.16
C ILE A 70 8.42 7.86 11.52
N VAL A 71 8.52 7.59 12.82
CA VAL A 71 8.94 6.30 13.38
C VAL A 71 7.83 5.85 14.33
N VAL A 72 7.25 4.67 14.06
CA VAL A 72 6.08 4.15 14.79
C VAL A 72 6.36 2.76 15.33
N SER A 73 6.07 2.53 16.62
CA SER A 73 6.12 1.22 17.26
C SER A 73 4.74 0.61 17.35
N GLY A 74 4.66 -0.71 17.19
CA GLY A 74 3.44 -1.47 17.41
C GLY A 74 3.62 -2.95 17.14
N ARG A 75 2.50 -3.68 17.11
CA ARG A 75 2.48 -5.12 16.92
C ARG A 75 1.81 -5.51 15.60
N ILE A 76 2.38 -6.48 14.89
CA ILE A 76 1.75 -7.03 13.67
C ILE A 76 0.46 -7.76 14.07
N GLY A 77 -0.70 -7.19 13.74
CA GLY A 77 -2.00 -7.66 14.24
C GLY A 77 -3.16 -6.70 13.97
N ALA A 78 -4.16 -6.67 14.85
CA ALA A 78 -5.37 -5.84 14.77
C ALA A 78 -6.21 -6.06 13.49
N ALA A 79 -6.00 -7.22 12.85
CA ALA A 79 -6.73 -7.73 11.71
C ALA A 79 -6.58 -9.26 11.67
N HIS A 80 -7.62 -9.96 11.21
CA HIS A 80 -7.57 -11.41 11.05
C HIS A 80 -6.43 -11.86 10.11
N LYS A 81 -6.23 -11.11 9.02
CA LYS A 81 -5.08 -11.25 8.11
C LYS A 81 -4.24 -9.98 8.16
N PRO A 82 -3.22 -9.92 9.03
CA PRO A 82 -2.42 -8.71 9.19
C PRO A 82 -1.38 -8.56 8.07
N PHE A 83 -1.12 -9.57 7.25
CA PHE A 83 -0.25 -9.47 6.07
C PHE A 83 -1.08 -9.42 4.78
N GLY A 84 -0.71 -8.52 3.87
CA GLY A 84 -1.29 -8.46 2.52
C GLY A 84 -0.98 -9.72 1.72
N GLU A 85 -2.00 -10.29 1.08
CA GLU A 85 -1.82 -11.38 0.12
C GLU A 85 -1.34 -10.79 -1.22
N GLY A 86 -0.12 -11.15 -1.63
CA GLY A 86 0.45 -10.75 -2.92
C GLY A 86 1.03 -9.32 -2.99
N PHE A 87 0.98 -8.57 -1.90
CA PHE A 87 1.55 -7.23 -1.81
C PHE A 87 2.27 -7.02 -0.49
N ALA A 88 3.32 -6.20 -0.51
CA ALA A 88 4.21 -5.99 0.61
C ALA A 88 3.60 -5.01 1.61
N THR A 89 2.46 -5.41 2.18
CA THR A 89 1.71 -4.63 3.15
C THR A 89 1.47 -5.41 4.43
N LEU A 90 1.34 -4.70 5.54
CA LEU A 90 0.90 -5.27 6.80
C LEU A 90 0.03 -4.29 7.60
N VAL A 91 -0.70 -4.81 8.59
CA VAL A 91 -1.44 -4.05 9.59
C VAL A 91 -0.61 -4.00 10.87
N LEU A 92 -0.35 -2.78 11.32
CA LEU A 92 0.31 -2.49 12.58
C LEU A 92 -0.74 -2.04 13.58
N GLY A 93 -0.98 -2.85 14.62
CA GLY A 93 -1.84 -2.51 15.74
C GLY A 93 -1.07 -1.83 16.86
N ASP A 94 -1.77 -0.98 17.61
CA ASP A 94 -1.24 -0.33 18.80
C ASP A 94 -1.09 -1.32 19.97
N GLU A 95 -0.12 -1.09 20.84
CA GLU A 95 0.11 -1.89 22.05
C GLU A 95 -1.02 -1.76 23.09
N SER A 96 -1.85 -0.72 23.01
CA SER A 96 -3.03 -0.54 23.90
C SER A 96 -4.20 -1.47 23.58
N LEU A 97 -4.14 -2.21 22.47
CA LEU A 97 -5.10 -3.27 22.15
C LEU A 97 -4.76 -4.52 22.93
N GLN A 98 -5.77 -5.10 23.59
CA GLN A 98 -5.64 -6.40 24.23
C GLN A 98 -5.63 -7.51 23.17
N TYR A 99 -4.50 -8.20 23.05
CA TYR A 99 -4.36 -9.35 22.17
C TYR A 99 -4.69 -10.65 22.94
N CYS A 100 -5.24 -11.66 22.26
CA CYS A 100 -5.76 -12.83 22.97
C CYS A 100 -4.64 -13.67 23.61
N ASN A 101 -3.40 -13.61 23.10
CA ASN A 101 -2.24 -14.26 23.70
C ASN A 101 -1.88 -13.69 25.10
N GLU A 102 -2.43 -12.54 25.46
CA GLU A 102 -2.23 -11.88 26.75
C GLU A 102 -3.30 -12.29 27.77
N ILE A 103 -4.33 -13.03 27.33
CA ILE A 103 -5.43 -13.51 28.17
C ILE A 103 -5.11 -14.92 28.67
N PRO A 104 -4.90 -15.12 29.99
CA PRO A 104 -4.56 -16.43 30.52
C PRO A 104 -5.67 -17.46 30.28
N GLY A 105 -5.32 -18.57 29.62
CA GLY A 105 -6.25 -19.67 29.34
C GLY A 105 -7.10 -19.49 28.10
N ASP A 106 -6.90 -18.41 27.34
CA ASP A 106 -7.52 -18.25 26.03
C ASP A 106 -6.86 -19.20 24.99
N ALA A 107 -7.68 -19.81 24.14
CA ALA A 107 -7.26 -20.76 23.11
C ALA A 107 -7.58 -20.25 21.69
N CYS A 108 -7.67 -18.92 21.52
CA CYS A 108 -7.95 -18.27 20.25
C CYS A 108 -6.96 -18.73 19.16
N GLU A 109 -7.49 -19.12 18.01
CA GLU A 109 -6.70 -19.55 16.85
C GLU A 109 -5.98 -18.38 16.16
N THR A 110 -6.48 -17.16 16.36
CA THR A 110 -5.95 -15.91 15.77
C THR A 110 -5.66 -14.85 16.83
N PRO A 111 -4.73 -15.11 17.77
CA PRO A 111 -4.53 -14.25 18.93
C PRO A 111 -4.09 -12.81 18.59
N TRP A 112 -3.60 -12.58 17.37
CA TRP A 112 -3.16 -11.28 16.86
C TRP A 112 -4.28 -10.36 16.39
N ASP A 113 -5.51 -10.83 16.18
CA ASP A 113 -6.54 -10.02 15.55
C ASP A 113 -7.25 -9.03 16.51
N ALA A 114 -6.94 -9.14 17.81
CA ALA A 114 -7.55 -8.38 18.90
C ALA A 114 -9.09 -8.47 18.91
N CYS A 115 -9.67 -9.61 18.50
CA CYS A 115 -11.13 -9.76 18.38
C CYS A 115 -11.90 -9.63 19.71
N CYS A 116 -11.22 -9.70 20.86
CA CYS A 116 -11.77 -9.44 22.18
C CYS A 116 -12.00 -7.94 22.47
N GLU A 117 -11.47 -7.05 21.64
CA GLU A 117 -11.64 -5.60 21.75
C GLU A 117 -12.85 -5.10 20.95
N ASP A 118 -13.34 -3.92 21.34
CA ASP A 118 -14.38 -3.22 20.59
C ASP A 118 -13.90 -2.86 19.18
N ARG A 119 -14.68 -3.19 18.14
CA ARG A 119 -14.33 -2.92 16.74
C ARG A 119 -13.94 -1.46 16.45
N PRO A 120 -14.63 -0.43 17.01
CA PRO A 120 -14.20 0.95 16.86
C PRO A 120 -12.81 1.22 17.47
N LYS A 121 -12.49 0.59 18.60
CA LYS A 121 -11.18 0.71 19.24
C LYS A 121 -10.08 0.11 18.37
N ILE A 122 -10.29 -1.10 17.83
CA ILE A 122 -9.35 -1.73 16.87
C ILE A 122 -9.13 -0.83 15.65
N THR A 123 -10.20 -0.25 15.10
CA THR A 123 -10.14 0.59 13.91
C THR A 123 -9.40 1.91 14.16
N ALA A 124 -9.55 2.51 15.35
CA ALA A 124 -8.88 3.74 15.74
C ALA A 124 -7.38 3.52 16.06
N ASN A 125 -6.99 2.32 16.47
CA ASN A 125 -5.66 2.00 17.00
C ASN A 125 -4.88 1.05 16.08
N ARG A 126 -4.98 1.27 14.77
CA ARG A 126 -4.19 0.54 13.77
C ARG A 126 -3.78 1.43 12.60
N ALA A 127 -2.70 1.04 11.94
CA ALA A 127 -2.18 1.65 10.73
C ALA A 127 -1.90 0.59 9.67
N SER A 128 -1.90 1.00 8.40
CA SER A 128 -1.41 0.19 7.29
C SER A 128 0.04 0.54 7.01
N VAL A 129 0.89 -0.45 6.81
CA VAL A 129 2.29 -0.27 6.42
C VAL A 129 2.48 -0.89 5.05
N GLN A 130 3.23 -0.23 4.17
CA GLN A 130 3.54 -0.75 2.84
C GLN A 130 4.99 -0.50 2.44
N LEU A 131 5.59 -1.47 1.73
CA LEU A 131 6.87 -1.30 1.06
C LEU A 131 6.63 -0.96 -0.40
N LEU A 132 7.20 0.16 -0.84
CA LEU A 132 7.07 0.64 -2.21
C LEU A 132 8.32 0.39 -3.03
N ALA A 133 8.11 0.09 -4.31
CA ALA A 133 9.11 0.21 -5.36
C ALA A 133 8.46 0.97 -6.52
N ASP A 134 9.15 2.00 -7.01
CA ASP A 134 8.66 2.86 -8.09
C ASP A 134 7.28 3.49 -7.80
N GLY A 135 7.00 3.77 -6.52
CA GLY A 135 5.76 4.38 -6.06
C GLY A 135 4.56 3.42 -5.92
N LEU A 136 4.75 2.12 -6.17
CA LEU A 136 3.72 1.09 -6.00
C LEU A 136 4.14 0.04 -4.97
N PRO A 137 3.18 -0.60 -4.27
CA PRO A 137 3.50 -1.72 -3.40
C PRO A 137 4.23 -2.84 -4.16
N ILE A 138 5.29 -3.36 -3.55
CA ILE A 138 6.02 -4.53 -4.08
C ILE A 138 5.03 -5.71 -4.16
N ALA A 139 5.00 -6.41 -5.30
CA ALA A 139 4.08 -7.52 -5.56
C ALA A 139 4.60 -8.84 -4.97
N ASP A 140 4.69 -8.90 -3.65
CA ASP A 140 4.89 -10.11 -2.84
C ASP A 140 4.51 -9.84 -1.39
N SER A 141 4.15 -10.86 -0.60
CA SER A 141 3.74 -10.66 0.79
C SER A 141 4.93 -10.34 1.70
N LEU A 142 4.73 -9.48 2.70
CA LEU A 142 5.70 -9.25 3.78
C LEU A 142 5.83 -10.44 4.74
N LYS A 143 4.90 -11.40 4.72
CA LYS A 143 4.91 -12.53 5.65
C LYS A 143 6.19 -13.35 5.51
N GLY A 144 6.94 -13.51 6.60
CA GLY A 144 8.20 -14.24 6.65
C GLY A 144 9.43 -13.47 6.15
N ALA A 145 9.29 -12.27 5.58
CA ALA A 145 10.43 -11.40 5.30
C ALA A 145 11.13 -11.04 6.62
N GLY A 146 12.45 -11.20 6.71
CA GLY A 146 13.19 -11.03 7.97
C GLY A 146 12.75 -11.96 9.10
N GLY A 147 11.95 -13.00 8.79
CA GLY A 147 11.29 -13.84 9.78
C GLY A 147 10.07 -13.21 10.45
N LEU A 148 9.50 -12.14 9.89
CA LEU A 148 8.32 -11.47 10.43
C LEU A 148 7.12 -12.42 10.52
N THR A 149 6.50 -12.45 11.69
CA THR A 149 5.29 -13.22 11.99
C THR A 149 4.23 -12.36 12.70
N GLU A 150 3.01 -12.88 12.80
CA GLU A 150 1.98 -12.27 13.63
C GLU A 150 2.46 -12.11 15.08
N LEU A 151 1.95 -11.08 15.78
CA LEU A 151 2.36 -10.68 17.13
C LEU A 151 3.79 -10.16 17.28
N ASP A 152 4.61 -10.12 16.22
CA ASP A 152 5.92 -9.49 16.32
C ASP A 152 5.77 -8.01 16.67
N GLN A 153 6.54 -7.59 17.66
CA GLN A 153 6.73 -6.19 18.01
C GLN A 153 7.73 -5.58 17.01
N ILE A 154 7.33 -4.52 16.33
CA ILE A 154 8.15 -3.88 15.30
C ILE A 154 8.17 -2.36 15.45
N VAL A 155 9.28 -1.78 15.01
CA VAL A 155 9.45 -0.33 14.84
C VAL A 155 9.58 -0.04 13.34
N VAL A 156 8.70 0.80 12.82
CA VAL A 156 8.60 1.15 11.40
C VAL A 156 9.05 2.58 11.22
N ALA A 157 10.10 2.78 10.43
CA ALA A 157 10.48 4.10 9.93
C ALA A 157 9.90 4.30 8.52
N GLY A 158 9.40 5.49 8.24
CA GLY A 158 8.82 5.79 6.94
C GLY A 158 8.29 7.20 6.79
N VAL A 159 7.44 7.36 5.78
CA VAL A 159 6.72 8.61 5.48
C VAL A 159 5.22 8.31 5.43
N VAL A 160 4.41 9.19 5.99
CA VAL A 160 2.95 9.09 5.90
C VAL A 160 2.52 9.28 4.45
N ASP A 161 1.79 8.30 3.92
CA ASP A 161 1.38 8.30 2.52
C ASP A 161 0.43 9.46 2.20
N PRO A 162 0.53 10.09 1.00
CA PRO A 162 -0.38 11.15 0.55
C PRO A 162 -1.88 10.82 0.62
N SER A 163 -2.23 9.53 0.52
CA SER A 163 -3.61 9.05 0.59
C SER A 163 -4.12 8.78 2.01
N SER A 164 -3.28 8.98 3.04
CA SER A 164 -3.69 8.81 4.43
C SER A 164 -4.82 9.77 4.82
N THR A 165 -5.72 9.29 5.66
CA THR A 165 -6.85 10.05 6.20
C THR A 165 -6.92 9.88 7.73
N SER A 166 -7.81 10.63 8.40
CA SER A 166 -8.08 10.44 9.84
C SER A 166 -8.51 9.02 10.20
N ASP A 167 -9.14 8.34 9.25
CA ASP A 167 -9.72 7.01 9.45
C ASP A 167 -8.75 5.90 9.06
N ASN A 168 -7.73 6.21 8.25
CA ASN A 168 -6.76 5.27 7.73
C ASN A 168 -5.38 5.92 7.59
N LEU A 169 -4.50 5.65 8.54
CA LEU A 169 -3.09 6.00 8.45
C LEU A 169 -2.36 4.95 7.61
N ILE A 170 -1.64 5.40 6.59
CA ILE A 170 -0.81 4.56 5.72
C ILE A 170 0.63 5.04 5.81
N ILE A 171 1.56 4.13 6.09
CA ILE A 171 2.99 4.42 6.23
C ILE A 171 3.74 3.75 5.08
N ASN A 172 4.40 4.56 4.26
CA ASN A 172 5.37 4.10 3.28
C ASN A 172 6.68 3.84 3.99
N ALA A 173 6.92 2.58 4.36
CA ALA A 173 8.07 2.23 5.17
C ALA A 173 9.36 2.28 4.35
N SER A 174 10.38 2.91 4.93
CA SER A 174 11.76 2.87 4.48
C SER A 174 12.59 1.86 5.26
N GLY A 175 12.10 1.41 6.41
CA GLY A 175 12.71 0.33 7.17
C GLY A 175 11.80 -0.22 8.27
N ILE A 176 11.96 -1.49 8.57
CA ILE A 176 11.25 -2.22 9.62
C ILE A 176 12.30 -2.88 10.52
N TYR A 177 12.28 -2.57 11.80
CA TYR A 177 13.08 -3.23 12.81
C TYR A 177 12.16 -4.13 13.64
N ARG A 178 12.52 -5.42 13.79
CA ARG A 178 11.82 -6.33 14.70
C ARG A 178 12.49 -6.30 16.06
N GLU A 179 11.74 -5.97 17.10
CA GLU A 179 12.28 -5.98 18.45
C GLU A 179 12.55 -7.42 18.91
N SER A 180 13.66 -7.61 19.63
CA SER A 180 13.99 -8.91 20.22
C SER A 180 13.22 -9.05 21.53
N ASN A 181 12.28 -10.00 21.57
CA ASN A 181 11.57 -10.42 22.80
C ASN A 181 12.48 -11.25 23.71
#